data_AF-A0ABD0LR83-F1
#
_entry.id   AF-A0ABD0LR83-F1
#
_cell.length_a   1.000
_cell.length_b   1.000
_cell.length_c   1.000
_cell.angle_alpha   90.00
_cell.angle_beta   90.00
_cell.angle_gamma   90.00
#
_symmetry.space_group_name_H-M   'P 1'
#
loop_
_entity.id
_entity.type
_entity.pdbx_description
1 polymer ?
#
loop_
_entity_poly.entity_id
_entity_poly.type
_entity_poly.pdbx_seq_one_letter_code
_entity_poly.pdbx_strand_id
1 'polypeptide(L)'
;MLGMFQVPQLSYASSSAMLDDKTKYSFFSRTVPSDTLQAEAIVDILQRFNWTYVSLLYAEGSYGSEGYKAIKKRMESIGYCLAVVLELGDDFTPEQFDNVVEKLMEKKQAKVVVLFTTQYQAKGLFNAFKARNEACNFTWVGGDSISMNAHFFNEWKYIAAGTLSVNFVSQPVDRFEEHFKQMTLRSGSRNPWFRDFFASFFHCDPTQQPGTGGDACDLDLAIQNATDYKPESTASLSINAVYAMAHALHDLTKSCPQRLTDPRQCVPPTKLRDAIRQVTHRTHIMCCCT
;
A
#
# COMPACT_ATOMS: atom_id res chain seq x y z
N MET A 1 -17.40 -10.03 7.60
CA MET A 1 -17.19 -11.29 8.36
C MET A 1 -16.77 -11.03 9.80
N LEU A 2 -15.58 -10.47 10.07
CA LEU A 2 -15.06 -10.28 11.45
C LEU A 2 -15.98 -9.48 12.38
N GLY A 3 -16.64 -8.45 11.87
CA GLY A 3 -17.59 -7.65 12.65
C GLY A 3 -18.77 -8.44 13.22
N MET A 4 -19.24 -9.49 12.53
CA MET A 4 -20.33 -10.35 13.03
C MET A 4 -19.90 -11.17 14.26
N PHE A 5 -18.62 -11.53 14.32
CA PHE A 5 -18.02 -12.24 15.44
C PHE A 5 -17.39 -11.28 16.46
N GLN A 6 -17.62 -9.98 16.30
CA GLN A 6 -17.08 -8.91 17.14
C GLN A 6 -15.55 -8.91 17.23
N VAL A 7 -14.84 -9.45 16.24
CA VAL A 7 -13.37 -9.47 16.25
C VAL A 7 -12.85 -8.11 15.77
N PRO A 8 -12.13 -7.33 16.62
CA PRO A 8 -11.53 -6.08 16.18
C PRO A 8 -10.50 -6.32 15.09
N GLN A 9 -10.61 -5.57 14.00
CA GLN A 9 -9.67 -5.60 12.89
C GLN A 9 -8.94 -4.25 12.84
N LEU A 10 -7.61 -4.30 12.80
CA LEU A 10 -6.75 -3.12 12.64
C LEU A 10 -5.94 -3.27 11.36
N SER A 11 -6.28 -2.50 10.33
CA SER A 11 -5.58 -2.54 9.04
C SER A 11 -4.40 -1.56 8.99
N TYR A 12 -3.30 -1.97 8.38
CA TYR A 12 -2.11 -1.14 8.18
C TYR A 12 -2.06 -0.45 6.80
N ALA A 13 -2.96 -0.79 5.88
CA ALA A 13 -2.90 -0.30 4.49
C ALA A 13 -4.27 0.00 3.86
N SER A 14 -5.39 -0.39 4.48
CA SER A 14 -6.71 -0.16 3.87
C SER A 14 -7.17 1.28 4.06
N SER A 15 -7.07 2.08 3.01
CA SER A 15 -7.28 3.54 3.02
C SER A 15 -8.63 4.01 2.46
N SER A 16 -9.43 3.13 1.84
CA SER A 16 -10.77 3.48 1.31
C SER A 16 -11.66 4.18 2.35
N ALA A 17 -12.26 5.31 1.95
CA ALA A 17 -13.16 6.10 2.78
C ALA A 17 -14.44 5.34 3.18
N MET A 18 -14.83 4.30 2.42
CA MET A 18 -15.97 3.45 2.77
C MET A 18 -15.81 2.79 4.16
N LEU A 19 -14.57 2.52 4.58
CA LEU A 19 -14.25 1.87 5.85
C LEU A 19 -14.40 2.80 7.08
N ASP A 20 -14.68 4.09 6.86
CA ASP A 20 -14.96 5.06 7.91
C ASP A 20 -16.39 4.94 8.45
N ASP A 21 -17.31 4.33 7.71
CA ASP A 21 -18.70 4.10 8.15
C ASP A 21 -18.75 3.10 9.32
N LYS A 22 -18.79 3.62 10.56
CA LYS A 22 -18.83 2.80 11.78
C LYS A 22 -20.17 2.11 12.01
N THR A 23 -21.21 2.43 11.26
CA THR A 23 -22.48 1.69 11.29
C THR A 23 -22.34 0.34 10.57
N LYS A 24 -21.55 0.30 9.49
CA LYS A 24 -21.24 -0.91 8.73
C LYS A 24 -19.99 -1.63 9.24
N TYR A 25 -18.93 -0.87 9.55
CA TYR A 25 -17.61 -1.38 9.94
C TYR A 25 -17.30 -1.07 11.40
N SER A 26 -18.20 -1.46 12.30
CA SER A 26 -18.15 -1.11 13.73
C SER A 26 -16.92 -1.65 14.46
N PHE A 27 -16.28 -2.72 13.98
CA PHE A 27 -15.05 -3.31 14.56
C PHE A 27 -13.79 -3.05 13.74
N PHE A 28 -13.87 -2.20 12.71
CA PHE A 28 -12.73 -1.84 11.88
C PHE A 28 -12.06 -0.55 12.36
N SER A 29 -10.74 -0.61 12.46
CA SER A 29 -9.83 0.50 12.69
C SER A 29 -8.64 0.39 11.72
N ARG A 30 -7.86 1.47 11.58
CA ARG A 30 -6.66 1.50 10.75
C ARG A 30 -5.61 2.45 11.32
N THR A 31 -4.35 2.23 10.97
CA THR A 31 -3.21 3.11 11.31
C THR A 31 -2.83 4.07 10.19
N VAL A 32 -3.48 3.97 9.03
CA VAL A 32 -3.29 4.86 7.87
C VAL A 32 -4.46 5.82 7.71
N PRO A 33 -4.24 7.02 7.16
CA PRO A 33 -5.31 7.98 6.88
C PRO A 33 -6.27 7.47 5.79
N SER A 34 -7.43 8.15 5.70
CA SER A 34 -8.42 7.93 4.65
C SER A 34 -7.94 8.46 3.30
N ASP A 35 -8.36 7.82 2.21
CA ASP A 35 -8.15 8.29 0.83
C ASP A 35 -8.74 9.68 0.59
N THR A 36 -9.68 10.14 1.43
CA THR A 36 -10.17 11.53 1.38
C THR A 36 -9.04 12.54 1.62
N LEU A 37 -8.15 12.27 2.58
CA LEU A 37 -7.00 13.15 2.86
C LEU A 37 -5.95 13.06 1.75
N GLN A 38 -5.77 11.88 1.18
CA GLN A 38 -4.88 11.70 0.03
C GLN A 38 -5.40 12.43 -1.21
N ALA A 39 -6.72 12.37 -1.47
CA ALA A 39 -7.36 13.11 -2.54
C ALA A 39 -7.19 14.63 -2.37
N GLU A 40 -7.32 15.14 -1.14
CA GLU A 40 -7.03 16.54 -0.84
C GLU A 40 -5.58 16.89 -1.16
N ALA A 41 -4.61 16.10 -0.68
CA ALA A 41 -3.20 16.32 -0.96
C ALA A 41 -2.86 16.28 -2.47
N ILE A 42 -3.46 15.35 -3.22
CA ILE A 42 -3.31 15.28 -4.68
C ILE A 42 -3.84 16.57 -5.31
N VAL A 43 -5.04 17.02 -4.94
CA VAL A 43 -5.60 18.26 -5.52
C VAL A 43 -4.80 19.49 -5.11
N ASP A 44 -4.28 19.55 -3.89
CA ASP A 44 -3.40 20.63 -3.45
C ASP A 44 -2.08 20.67 -4.25
N ILE A 45 -1.55 19.51 -4.65
CA ILE A 45 -0.42 19.43 -5.62
C ILE A 45 -0.86 20.03 -6.97
N LEU A 46 -2.03 19.65 -7.49
CA LEU A 46 -2.53 20.20 -8.76
C LEU A 46 -2.69 21.72 -8.69
N GLN A 47 -3.22 22.24 -7.58
CA GLN A 47 -3.35 23.68 -7.34
C GLN A 47 -1.99 24.38 -7.27
N ARG A 48 -1.02 23.78 -6.57
CA ARG A 48 0.33 24.34 -6.43
C ARG A 48 1.01 24.57 -7.77
N PHE A 49 0.80 23.68 -8.73
CA PHE A 49 1.34 23.78 -10.09
C PHE A 49 0.39 24.42 -11.11
N ASN A 50 -0.79 24.88 -10.65
CA ASN A 50 -1.83 25.47 -11.48
C ASN A 50 -2.28 24.55 -12.64
N TRP A 51 -2.35 23.23 -12.37
CA TRP A 51 -2.83 22.23 -13.30
C TRP A 51 -4.36 22.13 -13.22
N THR A 52 -5.04 22.96 -13.99
CA THR A 52 -6.51 23.13 -13.92
C THR A 52 -7.30 22.15 -14.78
N TYR A 53 -6.66 21.47 -15.73
CA TYR A 53 -7.28 20.53 -16.67
C TYR A 53 -6.45 19.26 -16.77
N VAL A 54 -6.91 18.19 -16.12
CA VAL A 54 -6.14 16.94 -15.93
C VAL A 54 -6.99 15.72 -16.26
N SER A 55 -6.34 14.60 -16.59
CA SER A 55 -7.01 13.29 -16.69
C SER A 55 -6.90 12.54 -15.37
N LEU A 56 -7.82 11.62 -15.10
CA LEU A 56 -7.86 10.79 -13.90
C LEU A 56 -8.16 9.34 -14.27
N LEU A 57 -7.25 8.45 -13.91
CA LEU A 57 -7.43 7.01 -14.00
C LEU A 57 -7.54 6.46 -12.58
N TYR A 58 -8.48 5.55 -12.36
CA TYR A 58 -8.69 4.95 -11.04
C TYR A 58 -8.89 3.44 -11.12
N ALA A 59 -8.51 2.75 -10.04
CA ALA A 59 -8.66 1.30 -9.93
C ALA A 59 -10.13 0.87 -9.86
N GLU A 60 -10.45 -0.28 -10.45
CA GLU A 60 -11.70 -0.97 -10.14
C GLU A 60 -11.85 -1.23 -8.63
N GLY A 61 -13.07 -1.08 -8.14
CA GLY A 61 -13.42 -1.38 -6.76
C GLY A 61 -13.39 -0.18 -5.80
N SER A 62 -13.57 -0.47 -4.50
CA SER A 62 -13.86 0.55 -3.49
C SER A 62 -12.72 1.52 -3.16
N TYR A 63 -11.47 1.14 -3.44
CA TYR A 63 -10.32 2.04 -3.29
C TYR A 63 -10.36 3.11 -4.39
N GLY A 64 -10.36 2.70 -5.67
CA GLY A 64 -10.34 3.64 -6.78
C GLY A 64 -11.61 4.46 -6.92
N SER A 65 -12.79 3.84 -6.75
CA SER A 65 -14.07 4.56 -6.89
C SER A 65 -14.31 5.62 -5.82
N GLU A 66 -13.93 5.37 -4.56
CA GLU A 66 -14.04 6.38 -3.49
C GLU A 66 -12.96 7.47 -3.63
N GLY A 67 -11.74 7.11 -4.02
CA GLY A 67 -10.69 8.08 -4.35
C GLY A 67 -11.09 9.01 -5.49
N TYR A 68 -11.65 8.45 -6.58
CA TYR A 68 -12.19 9.23 -7.69
C TYR A 68 -13.25 10.23 -7.23
N LYS A 69 -14.26 9.79 -6.45
CA LYS A 69 -15.32 10.67 -5.94
C LYS A 69 -14.75 11.81 -5.11
N ALA A 70 -13.79 11.53 -4.24
CA ALA A 70 -13.14 12.53 -3.40
C ALA A 70 -12.36 13.56 -4.23
N ILE A 71 -11.52 13.11 -5.16
CA ILE A 71 -10.75 13.98 -6.07
C ILE A 71 -11.69 14.83 -6.91
N LYS A 72 -12.70 14.22 -7.55
CA LYS A 72 -13.66 14.92 -8.38
C LYS A 72 -14.38 16.02 -7.61
N LYS A 73 -14.93 15.70 -6.43
CA LYS A 73 -15.62 16.67 -5.57
C LYS A 73 -14.71 17.84 -5.21
N ARG A 74 -13.44 17.55 -4.87
CA ARG A 74 -12.47 18.58 -4.49
C ARG A 74 -12.07 19.45 -5.68
N MET A 75 -11.82 18.87 -6.86
CA MET A 75 -11.56 19.58 -8.12
C MET A 75 -12.72 20.51 -8.51
N GLU A 76 -13.96 20.03 -8.43
CA GLU A 76 -15.16 20.82 -8.73
C GLU A 76 -15.28 22.01 -7.77
N SER A 77 -14.96 21.83 -6.47
CA SER A 77 -15.03 22.89 -5.46
C SER A 77 -14.10 24.08 -5.73
N ILE A 78 -13.05 23.88 -6.53
CA ILE A 78 -12.06 24.91 -6.88
C ILE A 78 -12.13 25.32 -8.37
N GLY A 79 -13.14 24.83 -9.09
CA GLY A 79 -13.38 25.16 -10.51
C GLY A 79 -12.39 24.52 -11.48
N TYR A 80 -11.76 23.40 -11.12
CA TYR A 80 -10.87 22.65 -12.01
C TYR A 80 -11.62 21.53 -12.72
N CYS A 81 -11.12 21.11 -13.89
CA CYS A 81 -11.82 20.21 -14.80
C CYS A 81 -11.08 18.89 -15.03
N LEU A 82 -11.84 17.80 -15.14
CA LEU A 82 -11.34 16.48 -15.53
C LEU A 82 -11.57 16.24 -17.02
N ALA A 83 -10.51 15.89 -17.76
CA ALA A 83 -10.51 15.71 -19.21
C ALA A 83 -10.94 14.30 -19.63
N VAL A 84 -10.26 13.29 -19.09
CA VAL A 84 -10.55 11.87 -19.26
C VAL A 84 -10.70 11.27 -17.88
N VAL A 85 -11.77 10.52 -17.65
CA VAL A 85 -12.01 9.79 -16.41
C VAL A 85 -12.30 8.35 -16.78
N LEU A 86 -11.43 7.42 -16.38
CA LEU A 86 -11.57 6.00 -16.72
C LEU A 86 -11.25 5.11 -15.53
N GLU A 87 -12.10 4.10 -15.35
CA GLU A 87 -11.86 2.98 -14.45
C GLU A 87 -10.98 1.95 -15.16
N LEU A 88 -9.96 1.44 -14.48
CA LEU A 88 -9.09 0.39 -14.97
C LEU A 88 -9.41 -0.91 -14.22
N GLY A 89 -9.87 -1.91 -14.96
CA GLY A 89 -10.16 -3.24 -14.43
C GLY A 89 -8.89 -4.03 -14.15
N ASP A 90 -8.97 -4.95 -13.20
CA ASP A 90 -7.84 -5.82 -12.83
C ASP A 90 -7.52 -6.85 -13.93
N ASP A 91 -8.49 -7.16 -14.79
CA ASP A 91 -8.41 -8.11 -15.89
C ASP A 91 -8.21 -7.44 -17.26
N PHE A 92 -7.90 -6.14 -17.30
CA PHE A 92 -7.71 -5.40 -18.54
C PHE A 92 -6.68 -6.07 -19.46
N THR A 93 -7.08 -6.26 -20.72
CA THR A 93 -6.21 -6.74 -21.79
C THR A 93 -5.26 -5.64 -22.28
N PRO A 94 -4.16 -5.98 -22.96
CA PRO A 94 -3.29 -4.99 -23.60
C PRO A 94 -4.04 -4.03 -24.53
N GLU A 95 -5.01 -4.52 -25.30
CA GLU A 95 -5.84 -3.71 -26.20
C GLU A 95 -6.72 -2.71 -25.43
N GLN A 96 -7.24 -3.09 -24.26
CA GLN A 96 -7.98 -2.16 -23.41
C GLN A 96 -7.06 -1.05 -22.86
N PHE A 97 -5.82 -1.37 -22.48
CA PHE A 97 -4.85 -0.34 -22.10
C PHE A 97 -4.46 0.56 -23.28
N ASP A 98 -4.33 0.01 -24.49
CA ASP A 98 -4.08 0.82 -25.70
C ASP A 98 -5.20 1.83 -25.94
N ASN A 99 -6.46 1.41 -25.79
CA ASN A 99 -7.62 2.30 -25.87
C ASN A 99 -7.59 3.41 -24.80
N VAL A 100 -7.07 3.12 -23.60
CA VAL A 100 -6.87 4.14 -22.55
C VAL A 100 -5.85 5.18 -23.01
N VAL A 101 -4.71 4.74 -23.57
CA VAL A 101 -3.67 5.65 -24.09
C VAL A 101 -4.23 6.55 -25.19
N GLU A 102 -5.02 6.00 -26.11
CA GLU A 102 -5.65 6.77 -27.18
C GLU A 102 -6.55 7.88 -26.65
N LYS A 103 -7.44 7.55 -25.71
CA LYS A 103 -8.32 8.55 -25.08
C LYS A 103 -7.55 9.66 -24.38
N LEU A 104 -6.43 9.33 -23.71
CA LEU A 104 -5.56 10.33 -23.10
C LEU A 104 -4.94 11.24 -24.16
N MET A 105 -4.45 10.66 -25.26
CA MET A 105 -3.75 11.37 -26.34
C MET A 105 -4.68 12.26 -27.18
N GLU A 106 -5.96 11.92 -27.28
CA GLU A 106 -7.00 12.78 -27.89
C GLU A 106 -7.12 14.13 -27.16
N LYS A 107 -6.93 14.14 -25.83
CA LYS A 107 -6.99 15.35 -25.01
C LYS A 107 -5.64 16.03 -24.89
N LYS A 108 -5.12 16.55 -26.01
CA LYS A 108 -3.78 17.18 -26.12
C LYS A 108 -3.47 18.27 -25.07
N GLN A 109 -4.50 18.95 -24.53
CA GLN A 109 -4.35 19.99 -23.50
C GLN A 109 -4.18 19.43 -22.08
N ALA A 110 -4.64 18.21 -21.81
CA ALA A 110 -4.55 17.56 -20.50
C ALA A 110 -3.22 16.80 -20.38
N LYS A 111 -2.15 17.51 -20.03
CA LYS A 111 -0.80 16.94 -19.91
C LYS A 111 -0.52 16.24 -18.58
N VAL A 112 -1.43 16.34 -17.62
CA VAL A 112 -1.28 15.72 -16.30
C VAL A 112 -2.31 14.61 -16.16
N VAL A 113 -1.85 13.45 -15.68
CA VAL A 113 -2.69 12.29 -15.44
C VAL A 113 -2.56 11.88 -13.98
N VAL A 114 -3.67 11.96 -13.25
CA VAL A 114 -3.77 11.46 -11.89
C VAL A 114 -3.98 9.94 -11.95
N LEU A 115 -3.12 9.19 -11.25
CA LEU A 115 -3.15 7.74 -11.16
C LEU A 115 -3.59 7.32 -9.75
N PHE A 116 -4.90 7.14 -9.58
CA PHE A 116 -5.48 6.56 -8.36
C PHE A 116 -5.73 5.06 -8.55
N THR A 117 -4.68 4.36 -9.00
CA THR A 117 -4.71 2.97 -9.46
C THR A 117 -3.83 2.09 -8.58
N THR A 118 -3.89 0.78 -8.78
CA THR A 118 -2.87 -0.13 -8.24
C THR A 118 -1.58 -0.07 -9.06
N GLN A 119 -0.48 -0.62 -8.53
CA GLN A 119 0.76 -0.79 -9.29
C GLN A 119 0.58 -1.67 -10.53
N TYR A 120 -0.29 -2.70 -10.47
CA TYR A 120 -0.55 -3.61 -11.59
C TYR A 120 -1.23 -2.91 -12.77
N GLN A 121 -2.26 -2.11 -12.49
CA GLN A 121 -2.95 -1.33 -13.52
C GLN A 121 -2.02 -0.26 -14.12
N ALA A 122 -1.22 0.42 -13.29
CA ALA A 122 -0.20 1.37 -13.77
C ALA A 122 0.86 0.70 -14.65
N LYS A 123 1.29 -0.53 -14.30
CA LYS A 123 2.17 -1.34 -15.15
C LYS A 123 1.53 -1.65 -16.50
N GLY A 124 0.26 -2.07 -16.52
CA GLY A 124 -0.48 -2.32 -17.77
C GLY A 124 -0.51 -1.08 -18.66
N LEU A 125 -0.83 0.08 -18.07
CA LEU A 125 -0.81 1.36 -18.77
C LEU A 125 0.57 1.72 -19.32
N PHE A 126 1.63 1.60 -18.51
CA PHE A 126 2.99 1.94 -18.95
C PHE A 126 3.53 0.96 -19.99
N ASN A 127 3.07 -0.29 -20.00
CA ASN A 127 3.34 -1.22 -21.10
C ASN A 127 2.73 -0.74 -22.42
N ALA A 128 1.49 -0.25 -22.41
CA ALA A 128 0.87 0.32 -23.62
C ALA A 128 1.64 1.57 -24.11
N PHE A 129 2.04 2.48 -23.21
CA PHE A 129 2.89 3.62 -23.56
C PHE A 129 4.24 3.21 -24.17
N LYS A 130 4.87 2.17 -23.60
CA LYS A 130 6.14 1.62 -24.08
C LYS A 130 5.98 1.02 -25.47
N ALA A 131 4.93 0.23 -25.71
CA ALA A 131 4.65 -0.40 -26.99
C ALA A 131 4.43 0.61 -28.12
N ARG A 132 3.84 1.77 -27.80
CA ARG A 132 3.56 2.86 -28.74
C ARG A 132 4.73 3.85 -28.90
N ASN A 133 5.80 3.70 -28.11
CA ASN A 133 6.95 4.61 -28.06
C ASN A 133 6.54 6.07 -27.71
N GLU A 134 5.58 6.24 -26.80
CA GLU A 134 4.96 7.54 -26.45
C GLU A 134 5.43 8.11 -25.09
N ALA A 135 6.69 7.87 -24.71
CA ALA A 135 7.15 8.03 -23.32
C ALA A 135 7.12 9.45 -22.70
N CYS A 136 6.90 10.53 -23.48
CA CYS A 136 7.24 11.90 -23.05
C CYS A 136 6.08 12.89 -23.00
N ASN A 137 4.82 12.45 -23.05
CA ASN A 137 3.68 13.38 -23.19
C ASN A 137 2.95 13.73 -21.89
N PHE A 138 3.19 13.03 -20.79
CA PHE A 138 2.40 13.18 -19.58
C PHE A 138 3.25 13.34 -18.33
N THR A 139 2.72 14.12 -17.38
CA THR A 139 3.17 14.16 -15.99
C THR A 139 2.23 13.34 -15.13
N TRP A 140 2.76 12.39 -14.37
CA TRP A 140 1.98 11.49 -13.52
C TRP A 140 1.87 12.05 -12.10
N VAL A 141 0.66 12.01 -11.55
CA VAL A 141 0.40 12.30 -10.13
C VAL A 141 -0.25 11.06 -9.50
N GLY A 142 0.55 10.26 -8.80
CA GLY A 142 0.12 8.98 -8.25
C GLY A 142 -0.40 9.03 -6.82
N GLY A 143 -1.31 8.11 -6.50
CA GLY A 143 -1.61 7.73 -5.13
C GLY A 143 -0.48 6.93 -4.47
N ASP A 144 -0.77 6.43 -3.27
CA ASP A 144 0.13 5.72 -2.37
C ASP A 144 0.61 4.43 -3.02
N SER A 145 -0.30 3.69 -3.67
CA SER A 145 0.05 2.47 -4.40
C SER A 145 1.17 2.69 -5.42
N ILE A 146 1.18 3.81 -6.15
CA ILE A 146 2.23 4.12 -7.13
C ILE A 146 3.60 4.31 -6.45
N SER A 147 3.61 4.88 -5.25
CA SER A 147 4.82 5.15 -4.49
C SER A 147 5.26 4.05 -3.52
N MET A 148 4.45 3.01 -3.29
CA MET A 148 4.77 1.94 -2.34
C MET A 148 6.12 1.30 -2.66
N ASN A 149 6.36 0.91 -3.92
CA ASN A 149 7.63 0.34 -4.34
C ASN A 149 8.14 1.05 -5.60
N ALA A 150 8.90 2.14 -5.45
CA ALA A 150 9.40 2.91 -6.60
C ALA A 150 10.21 2.05 -7.59
N HIS A 151 10.95 1.05 -7.10
CA HIS A 151 11.72 0.12 -7.93
C HIS A 151 10.86 -0.75 -8.85
N PHE A 152 9.57 -0.93 -8.53
CA PHE A 152 8.61 -1.65 -9.38
C PHE A 152 8.53 -1.04 -10.78
N PHE A 153 8.74 0.27 -10.90
CA PHE A 153 8.66 0.98 -12.18
C PHE A 153 10.00 1.15 -12.91
N ASN A 154 11.08 0.49 -12.45
CA ASN A 154 12.42 0.61 -13.07
C ASN A 154 12.43 0.25 -14.57
N GLU A 155 11.61 -0.71 -14.99
CA GLU A 155 11.48 -1.11 -16.41
C GLU A 155 10.92 0.03 -17.29
N TRP A 156 10.05 0.88 -16.73
CA TRP A 156 9.42 2.02 -17.40
C TRP A 156 10.00 3.35 -16.96
N LYS A 157 11.27 3.38 -16.50
CA LYS A 157 11.91 4.58 -15.91
C LYS A 157 11.77 5.85 -16.74
N TYR A 158 11.73 5.76 -18.07
CA TYR A 158 11.59 6.91 -18.96
C TYR A 158 10.15 7.42 -19.03
N ILE A 159 9.16 6.53 -18.93
CA ILE A 159 7.73 6.87 -18.90
C ILE A 159 7.37 7.41 -17.51
N ALA A 160 7.83 6.73 -16.45
CA ALA A 160 7.55 7.10 -15.06
C ALA A 160 8.42 8.28 -14.55
N ALA A 161 9.33 8.81 -15.37
CA ALA A 161 10.23 9.89 -14.98
C ALA A 161 9.44 11.13 -14.54
N GLY A 162 9.84 11.73 -13.41
CA GLY A 162 9.20 12.94 -12.89
C GLY A 162 7.82 12.73 -12.26
N THR A 163 7.41 11.47 -12.00
CA THR A 163 6.17 11.16 -11.27
C THR A 163 6.18 11.81 -9.89
N LEU A 164 5.12 12.56 -9.58
CA LEU A 164 4.82 13.00 -8.22
C LEU A 164 3.86 11.99 -7.59
N SER A 165 4.01 11.69 -6.31
CA SER A 165 3.13 10.74 -5.64
C SER A 165 2.92 11.08 -4.17
N VAL A 166 1.75 10.72 -3.66
CA VAL A 166 1.37 10.92 -2.25
C VAL A 166 1.37 9.57 -1.55
N ASN A 167 2.31 9.37 -0.62
CA ASN A 167 2.43 8.16 0.19
C ASN A 167 2.15 8.44 1.66
N PHE A 168 1.85 7.37 2.42
CA PHE A 168 1.94 7.41 3.86
C PHE A 168 3.39 7.66 4.30
N VAL A 169 3.55 8.38 5.40
CA VAL A 169 4.86 8.50 6.03
C VAL A 169 5.22 7.14 6.61
N SER A 170 6.17 6.46 5.97
CA SER A 170 6.76 5.23 6.46
C SER A 170 8.26 5.41 6.57
N GLN A 171 8.79 5.25 7.78
CA GLN A 171 10.20 5.41 8.06
C GLN A 171 10.89 4.05 8.11
N PRO A 172 12.16 3.95 7.69
CA PRO A 172 12.95 2.74 7.88
C PRO A 172 12.96 2.31 9.34
N VAL A 173 12.86 1.00 9.57
CA VAL A 173 12.93 0.42 10.91
C VAL A 173 14.19 -0.43 11.00
N ASP A 174 15.29 0.18 11.45
CA ASP A 174 16.64 -0.41 11.41
C ASP A 174 16.68 -1.83 12.02
N ARG A 175 16.05 -2.01 13.18
CA ARG A 175 16.00 -3.32 13.84
C ARG A 175 15.27 -4.39 13.01
N PHE A 176 14.23 -4.01 12.27
CA PHE A 176 13.53 -4.92 11.37
C PHE A 176 14.42 -5.26 10.18
N GLU A 177 15.04 -4.24 9.58
CA GLU A 177 15.96 -4.39 8.45
C GLU A 177 17.15 -5.28 8.79
N GLU A 178 17.82 -5.04 9.91
CA GLU A 178 18.92 -5.86 10.42
C GLU A 178 18.49 -7.31 10.65
N HIS A 179 17.33 -7.51 11.29
CA HIS A 179 16.81 -8.84 11.54
C HIS A 179 16.49 -9.59 10.24
N PHE A 180 15.78 -8.95 9.31
CA PHE A 180 15.38 -9.56 8.05
C PHE A 180 16.60 -9.90 7.18
N LYS A 181 17.56 -8.99 7.07
CA LYS A 181 18.82 -9.18 6.31
C LYS A 181 19.64 -10.39 6.78
N GLN A 182 19.58 -10.70 8.07
CA GLN A 182 20.30 -11.83 8.67
C GLN A 182 19.52 -13.15 8.59
N MET A 183 18.28 -13.16 8.10
CA MET A 183 17.51 -14.39 7.99
C MET A 183 18.12 -15.35 6.95
N THR A 184 18.19 -16.62 7.31
CA THR A 184 18.56 -17.75 6.45
C THR A 184 17.41 -18.76 6.38
N LEU A 185 17.50 -19.76 5.49
CA LEU A 185 16.51 -20.85 5.45
C LEU A 185 16.35 -21.57 6.79
N ARG A 186 17.41 -21.66 7.59
CA ARG A 186 17.35 -22.27 8.93
C ARG A 186 16.56 -21.41 9.90
N SER A 187 16.91 -20.13 10.02
CA SER A 187 16.27 -19.22 10.99
C SER A 187 14.84 -18.86 10.60
N GLY A 188 14.51 -18.88 9.30
CA GLY A 188 13.18 -18.59 8.77
C GLY A 188 12.19 -19.75 8.83
N SER A 189 12.59 -20.93 9.33
CA SER A 189 11.79 -22.17 9.35
C SER A 189 10.44 -22.06 10.09
N ARG A 190 10.28 -21.09 10.98
CA ARG A 190 8.99 -20.80 11.63
C ARG A 190 7.92 -20.32 10.64
N ASN A 191 8.32 -19.60 9.59
CA ASN A 191 7.41 -19.11 8.57
C ASN A 191 7.30 -20.15 7.44
N PRO A 192 6.13 -20.78 7.23
CA PRO A 192 5.98 -21.85 6.25
C PRO A 192 6.19 -21.37 4.80
N TRP A 193 5.98 -20.08 4.53
CA TRP A 193 6.19 -19.48 3.20
C TRP A 193 7.63 -19.02 2.98
N PHE A 194 8.47 -18.99 4.03
CA PHE A 194 9.83 -18.46 3.90
C PHE A 194 10.68 -19.31 2.96
N ARG A 195 10.46 -20.62 2.93
CA ARG A 195 11.17 -21.53 2.03
C ARG A 195 10.91 -21.18 0.56
N ASP A 196 9.65 -20.98 0.20
CA ASP A 196 9.25 -20.69 -1.18
C ASP A 196 9.66 -19.26 -1.58
N PHE A 197 9.56 -18.30 -0.64
CA PHE A 197 10.11 -16.96 -0.80
C PHE A 197 11.62 -17.01 -1.09
N PHE A 198 12.39 -17.71 -0.26
CA PHE A 198 13.84 -17.77 -0.38
C PHE A 198 14.28 -18.42 -1.69
N ALA A 199 13.60 -19.50 -2.09
CA ALA A 199 13.80 -20.14 -3.39
C ALA A 199 13.56 -19.18 -4.56
N SER A 200 12.45 -18.43 -4.52
CA SER A 200 12.14 -17.42 -5.54
C SER A 200 13.12 -16.25 -5.53
N PHE A 201 13.59 -15.84 -4.34
CA PHE A 201 14.45 -14.67 -4.15
C PHE A 201 15.89 -14.94 -4.57
N PHE A 202 16.43 -16.12 -4.29
CA PHE A 202 17.78 -16.54 -4.69
C PHE A 202 17.83 -17.35 -5.98
N HIS A 203 16.69 -17.59 -6.63
CA HIS A 203 16.56 -18.43 -7.83
C HIS A 203 17.17 -19.83 -7.63
N CYS A 204 16.84 -20.48 -6.52
CA CYS A 204 17.36 -21.80 -6.14
C CYS A 204 16.23 -22.80 -5.84
N ASP A 205 16.55 -24.10 -5.84
CA ASP A 205 15.66 -25.20 -5.51
C ASP A 205 15.83 -25.62 -4.03
N PRO A 206 14.81 -25.45 -3.18
CA PRO A 206 14.89 -25.77 -1.76
C PRO A 206 14.69 -27.27 -1.48
N THR A 207 14.40 -28.09 -2.50
CA THR A 207 14.18 -29.54 -2.37
C THR A 207 15.45 -30.36 -2.66
N GLN A 208 16.42 -29.76 -3.36
CA GLN A 208 17.69 -30.40 -3.67
C GLN A 208 18.65 -30.35 -2.49
N GLN A 209 19.48 -31.39 -2.36
CA GLN A 209 20.53 -31.41 -1.33
C GLN A 209 21.76 -30.63 -1.80
N PRO A 210 22.43 -29.88 -0.89
CA PRO A 210 23.69 -29.22 -1.21
C PRO A 210 24.72 -30.24 -1.72
N GLY A 211 25.36 -29.95 -2.86
CA GLY A 211 26.45 -30.77 -3.41
C GLY A 211 26.05 -31.79 -4.49
N THR A 212 24.79 -31.87 -4.91
CA THR A 212 24.36 -32.78 -6.00
C THR A 212 24.46 -32.18 -7.41
N GLY A 213 25.16 -31.04 -7.58
CA GLY A 213 25.44 -30.45 -8.90
C GLY A 213 24.26 -29.73 -9.58
N GLY A 214 23.22 -29.36 -8.81
CA GLY A 214 22.11 -28.51 -9.26
C GLY A 214 21.99 -27.21 -8.45
N ASP A 215 20.96 -26.41 -8.74
CA ASP A 215 20.70 -25.10 -8.11
C ASP A 215 20.17 -25.22 -6.67
N ALA A 216 20.75 -26.08 -5.84
CA ALA A 216 20.31 -26.28 -4.46
C ALA A 216 20.46 -24.99 -3.64
N CYS A 217 19.44 -24.65 -2.83
CA CYS A 217 19.51 -23.48 -1.96
C CYS A 217 20.55 -23.68 -0.83
N ASP A 218 21.43 -22.69 -0.65
CA ASP A 218 22.32 -22.63 0.50
C ASP A 218 21.53 -22.28 1.77
N LEU A 219 21.60 -23.16 2.76
CA LEU A 219 20.85 -23.05 4.01
C LEU A 219 21.35 -21.94 4.93
N ASP A 220 22.61 -21.55 4.77
CA ASP A 220 23.31 -20.59 5.63
C ASP A 220 23.52 -19.24 4.93
N LEU A 221 23.13 -19.14 3.65
CA LEU A 221 23.07 -17.89 2.90
C LEU A 221 22.00 -16.96 3.49
N ALA A 222 22.39 -15.72 3.78
CA ALA A 222 21.52 -14.71 4.38
C ALA A 222 20.95 -13.78 3.32
N ILE A 223 19.76 -13.19 3.59
CA ILE A 223 19.08 -12.27 2.66
C ILE A 223 19.99 -11.12 2.20
N GLN A 224 20.84 -10.58 3.08
CA GLN A 224 21.79 -9.51 2.74
C GLN A 224 22.80 -9.87 1.64
N ASN A 225 23.01 -11.15 1.35
CA ASN A 225 23.91 -11.60 0.30
C ASN A 225 23.29 -11.50 -1.10
N ALA A 226 21.99 -11.24 -1.21
CA ALA A 226 21.35 -11.00 -2.50
C ALA A 226 21.79 -9.66 -3.11
N THR A 227 21.99 -9.65 -4.43
CA THR A 227 22.47 -8.49 -5.17
C THR A 227 21.38 -7.43 -5.39
N ASP A 228 20.12 -7.83 -5.29
CA ASP A 228 18.94 -7.03 -5.63
C ASP A 228 18.04 -6.72 -4.42
N TYR A 229 18.48 -7.02 -3.20
CA TYR A 229 17.73 -6.74 -1.97
C TYR A 229 17.27 -5.27 -1.91
N LYS A 230 15.95 -5.08 -1.73
CA LYS A 230 15.31 -3.78 -1.49
C LYS A 230 14.60 -3.79 -0.14
N PRO A 231 14.83 -2.79 0.72
CA PRO A 231 14.06 -2.62 1.96
C PRO A 231 12.56 -2.56 1.72
N GLU A 232 11.78 -3.11 2.65
CA GLU A 232 10.31 -3.05 2.59
C GLU A 232 9.84 -1.67 3.07
N SER A 233 9.27 -0.88 2.16
CA SER A 233 8.88 0.49 2.42
C SER A 233 7.68 0.60 3.36
N THR A 234 6.89 -0.45 3.53
CA THR A 234 5.65 -0.44 4.34
C THR A 234 5.78 -1.15 5.69
N ALA A 235 6.97 -1.64 6.03
CA ALA A 235 7.21 -2.41 7.26
C ALA A 235 6.79 -1.63 8.52
N SER A 236 7.05 -0.32 8.56
CA SER A 236 6.68 0.52 9.70
C SER A 236 5.16 0.59 9.92
N LEU A 237 4.37 0.59 8.85
CA LEU A 237 2.91 0.63 8.93
C LEU A 237 2.36 -0.64 9.58
N SER A 238 2.89 -1.80 9.16
CA SER A 238 2.54 -3.11 9.73
C SER A 238 2.96 -3.20 11.20
N ILE A 239 4.18 -2.75 11.52
CA ILE A 239 4.70 -2.71 12.90
C ILE A 239 3.80 -1.83 13.77
N ASN A 240 3.42 -0.64 13.30
CA ASN A 240 2.55 0.27 14.04
C ASN A 240 1.17 -0.35 14.33
N ALA A 241 0.59 -1.10 13.39
CA ALA A 241 -0.67 -1.81 13.64
C ALA A 241 -0.51 -2.89 14.73
N VAL A 242 0.58 -3.67 14.70
CA VAL A 242 0.86 -4.67 15.74
C VAL A 242 1.06 -4.00 17.11
N TYR A 243 1.84 -2.92 17.17
CA TYR A 243 2.09 -2.19 18.41
C TYR A 243 0.84 -1.52 18.96
N ALA A 244 -0.01 -0.95 18.11
CA ALA A 244 -1.28 -0.37 18.54
C ALA A 244 -2.20 -1.42 19.16
N MET A 245 -2.30 -2.62 18.56
CA MET A 245 -3.01 -3.75 19.16
C MET A 245 -2.38 -4.18 20.50
N ALA A 246 -1.05 -4.26 20.55
CA ALA A 246 -0.33 -4.64 21.77
C ALA A 246 -0.53 -3.63 22.91
N HIS A 247 -0.52 -2.32 22.63
CA HIS A 247 -0.81 -1.28 23.61
C HIS A 247 -2.25 -1.37 24.13
N ALA A 248 -3.23 -1.54 23.24
CA ALA A 248 -4.62 -1.72 23.64
C ALA A 248 -4.81 -2.95 24.55
N LEU A 249 -4.16 -4.07 24.21
CA LEU A 249 -4.17 -5.27 25.04
C LEU A 249 -3.47 -5.05 26.39
N HIS A 250 -2.30 -4.40 26.38
CA HIS A 250 -1.55 -4.08 27.59
C HIS A 250 -2.38 -3.23 28.55
N ASP A 251 -3.05 -2.19 28.05
CA ASP A 251 -3.88 -1.32 28.87
C ASP A 251 -5.10 -2.06 29.46
N LEU A 252 -5.74 -2.94 28.69
CA LEU A 252 -6.84 -3.77 29.21
C LEU A 252 -6.38 -4.81 30.23
N THR A 253 -5.18 -5.35 30.05
CA THR A 253 -4.64 -6.41 30.90
C THR A 253 -4.02 -5.91 32.21
N LYS A 254 -3.73 -4.61 32.35
CA LYS A 254 -3.26 -4.03 33.62
C LYS A 254 -4.20 -4.30 34.79
N SER A 255 -5.50 -4.27 34.54
CA SER A 255 -6.54 -4.51 35.55
C SER A 255 -6.95 -5.98 35.68
N CYS A 256 -6.25 -6.90 35.03
CA CYS A 256 -6.64 -8.30 34.97
C CYS A 256 -6.20 -9.11 36.19
N PRO A 257 -7.08 -9.99 36.71
CA PRO A 257 -6.68 -10.98 37.69
C PRO A 257 -5.56 -11.89 37.16
N GLN A 258 -4.62 -12.28 38.03
CA GLN A 258 -3.49 -13.16 37.65
C GLN A 258 -3.92 -14.60 37.28
N ARG A 259 -5.12 -15.03 37.70
CA ARG A 259 -5.70 -16.32 37.34
C ARG A 259 -7.00 -16.09 36.57
N LEU A 260 -6.98 -16.40 35.28
CA LEU A 260 -8.14 -16.37 34.40
C LEU A 260 -8.43 -17.78 33.90
N THR A 261 -9.70 -18.18 33.92
CA THR A 261 -10.17 -19.40 33.24
C THR A 261 -10.52 -19.13 31.78
N ASP A 262 -10.85 -17.88 31.44
CA ASP A 262 -11.10 -17.43 30.07
C ASP A 262 -10.51 -16.02 29.86
N PRO A 263 -9.53 -15.84 28.95
CA PRO A 263 -8.97 -14.53 28.59
C PRO A 263 -10.02 -13.48 28.18
N ARG A 264 -11.18 -13.90 27.64
CA ARG A 264 -12.27 -12.99 27.23
C ARG A 264 -12.94 -12.28 28.39
N GLN A 265 -12.83 -12.82 29.61
CA GLN A 265 -13.29 -12.11 30.82
C GLN A 265 -12.54 -10.79 31.01
N CYS A 266 -11.30 -10.76 30.54
CA CYS A 266 -10.39 -9.64 30.66
C CYS A 266 -10.32 -8.77 29.42
N VAL A 267 -10.42 -9.39 28.25
CA VAL A 267 -10.37 -8.72 26.95
C VAL A 267 -11.67 -8.98 26.19
N PRO A 268 -12.82 -8.46 26.66
CA PRO A 268 -14.06 -8.59 25.90
C PRO A 268 -13.94 -7.79 24.60
N PRO A 269 -14.50 -8.29 23.47
CA PRO A 269 -14.16 -7.74 22.17
C PRO A 269 -14.56 -6.27 21.96
N THR A 270 -15.65 -5.83 22.57
CA THR A 270 -16.08 -4.42 22.56
C THR A 270 -15.11 -3.51 23.30
N LYS A 271 -14.59 -3.93 24.47
CA LYS A 271 -13.56 -3.17 25.18
C LYS A 271 -12.25 -3.13 24.41
N LEU A 272 -11.87 -4.23 23.74
CA LEU A 272 -10.68 -4.24 22.88
C LEU A 272 -10.83 -3.26 21.71
N ARG A 273 -11.98 -3.27 21.04
CA ARG A 273 -12.29 -2.29 19.99
C ARG A 273 -12.16 -0.85 20.52
N ASP A 274 -12.72 -0.56 21.68
CA ASP A 274 -12.71 0.80 22.24
C ASP A 274 -11.31 1.21 22.72
N ALA A 275 -10.56 0.28 23.31
CA ALA A 275 -9.16 0.48 23.69
C ALA A 275 -8.28 0.79 22.46
N ILE A 276 -8.43 0.06 21.35
CA ILE A 276 -7.71 0.34 20.09
C ILE A 276 -7.96 1.79 19.62
N ARG A 277 -9.19 2.28 19.74
CA ARG A 277 -9.57 3.66 19.34
C ARG A 277 -9.01 4.74 20.26
N GLN A 278 -8.61 4.37 21.47
CA GLN A 278 -8.05 5.27 22.47
C GLN A 278 -6.51 5.23 22.51
N VAL A 279 -5.88 4.36 21.71
CA VAL A 279 -4.41 4.28 21.65
C VAL A 279 -3.86 5.61 21.15
N THR A 280 -3.32 6.39 22.07
CA THR A 280 -2.47 7.54 21.79
C THR A 280 -1.06 7.17 22.21
N HIS A 281 -0.25 6.72 21.27
CA HIS A 281 1.16 6.45 21.53
C HIS A 281 2.01 7.38 20.66
N ARG A 282 2.98 8.04 21.29
CA ARG A 282 4.08 8.64 20.53
C ARG A 282 4.94 7.47 20.07
N THR A 283 4.73 7.03 18.84
CA THR A 283 5.85 6.43 18.10
C THR A 283 7.00 7.43 18.23
N HIS A 284 8.23 6.97 18.50
CA HIS A 284 9.43 7.82 18.48
C HIS A 284 9.73 8.41 17.08
N ILE A 285 8.72 8.41 16.20
CA ILE A 285 8.74 8.68 14.78
C ILE A 285 7.37 9.30 14.47
N MET A 286 7.35 10.60 14.13
CA MET A 286 6.20 11.48 13.85
C MET A 286 5.07 10.81 13.02
N CYS A 287 3.78 11.08 13.22
CA CYS A 287 3.13 12.39 13.07
C CYS A 287 1.99 12.66 14.08
N CYS A 288 1.87 13.94 14.45
CA CYS A 288 0.72 14.55 15.10
C CYS A 288 -0.46 14.67 14.13
N CYS A 289 -1.68 14.55 14.65
CA CYS A 289 -2.78 15.44 14.30
C CYS A 289 -3.44 15.89 15.61
N THR A 290 -3.36 17.19 15.90
CA THR A 290 -4.31 17.93 16.74
C THR A 290 -5.43 18.46 15.86
#